data_AF-A0A7E6DUF4-F1
#
_entry.id   AF-A0A7E6DUF4-F1
#
_cell.length_a   1.000
_cell.length_b   1.000
_cell.length_c   1.000
_cell.angle_alpha   90.00
_cell.angle_beta   90.00
_cell.angle_gamma   90.00
#
_symmetry.space_group_name_H-M   'P 1'
#
loop_
_entity.id
_entity.type
_entity.pdbx_description
1 polymer ?
#
loop_
_entity_poly.entity_id
_entity_poly.type
_entity_poly.pdbx_seq_one_letter_code
_entity_poly.pdbx_strand_id
1 'polypeptide(L)'
;MATLRRLREVPRHLLVCEKSNFGHDKSRHRHLVETHYHNYRVSFLIPECGILPKELKNLVTETGPYYFVKNLPLHELITQEFINTFVKKGSCCALTYNTNIDEDNTVALLPNGKLILSLDKDTYEETGLQGHPSRYSGRKIMKFIISIDLMDLSFNLDSKKYKRISWSFKEKKPLKFNFLLAWHPTGMEESTMMSYFSNYGIQEHQPKIAVSMVTDLQCPVLQSSELRGKLEVACSARELFDWLGAVFSNADLNNEPSNFISTYCCPQPSTLMAKASLCTITGFILPEKICLLLEQLWLGLTVW
;
A
#
# COMPACT_ATOMS: atom_id res chain seq x y z
N MET A 1 -12.00 20.92 -34.52
CA MET A 1 -10.83 21.39 -33.71
C MET A 1 -10.86 20.92 -32.25
N ALA A 2 -12.00 20.85 -31.56
CA ALA A 2 -12.06 20.38 -30.16
C ALA A 2 -11.71 18.89 -29.96
N THR A 3 -12.01 18.04 -30.95
CA THR A 3 -11.70 16.60 -30.94
C THR A 3 -10.20 16.30 -30.99
N LEU A 4 -9.41 17.08 -31.74
CA LEU A 4 -7.96 16.92 -31.80
C LEU A 4 -7.25 17.40 -30.52
N ARG A 5 -7.87 18.28 -29.73
CA ARG A 5 -7.30 18.76 -28.46
C ARG A 5 -7.27 17.66 -27.40
N ARG A 6 -8.34 16.87 -27.30
CA ARG A 6 -8.39 15.73 -26.36
C ARG A 6 -7.34 14.66 -26.66
N LEU A 7 -6.97 14.47 -27.93
CA LEU A 7 -5.92 13.52 -28.32
C LEU A 7 -4.51 13.96 -27.89
N ARG A 8 -4.31 15.25 -27.58
CA ARG A 8 -3.04 15.80 -27.08
C ARG A 8 -3.10 16.15 -25.60
N GLU A 9 -4.25 15.95 -24.96
CA GLU A 9 -4.46 16.28 -23.56
C GLU A 9 -3.81 15.20 -22.69
N VAL A 10 -2.98 15.61 -21.74
CA VAL A 10 -2.31 14.68 -20.83
C VAL A 10 -3.26 14.27 -19.70
N PRO A 11 -3.23 13.00 -19.27
CA PRO A 11 -3.98 12.59 -18.09
C PRO A 11 -3.51 13.40 -16.88
N ARG A 12 -4.43 13.63 -15.95
CA ARG A 12 -4.11 14.34 -14.70
C ARG A 12 -3.09 13.52 -13.92
N HIS A 13 -1.94 14.14 -13.66
CA HIS A 13 -0.88 13.61 -12.83
C HIS A 13 -0.46 14.68 -11.84
N LEU A 14 -0.18 14.27 -10.60
CA LEU A 14 0.32 15.15 -9.55
C LEU A 14 1.43 14.42 -8.81
N LEU A 15 2.58 15.08 -8.71
CA LEU A 15 3.73 14.61 -7.93
C LEU A 15 4.02 15.66 -6.85
N VAL A 16 4.21 15.19 -5.61
CA VAL A 16 4.58 16.01 -4.48
C VAL A 16 6.00 15.60 -4.07
N CYS A 17 6.93 16.55 -4.09
CA CYS A 17 8.32 16.34 -3.69
C CYS A 17 8.66 17.26 -2.53
N GLU A 18 8.98 16.67 -1.37
CA GLU A 18 9.31 17.38 -0.14
C GLU A 18 10.70 16.94 0.34
N LYS A 19 11.43 17.87 0.96
CA LYS A 19 12.67 17.58 1.69
C LYS A 19 12.41 17.80 3.18
N SER A 20 12.85 16.85 4.01
CA SER A 20 12.81 16.97 5.47
C SER A 20 14.04 16.31 6.09
N ASN A 21 14.08 16.21 7.41
CA ASN A 21 15.06 15.47 8.20
C ASN A 21 14.31 14.52 9.15
N PHE A 22 14.85 13.30 9.35
CA PHE A 22 14.27 12.31 10.26
C PHE A 22 14.27 12.77 11.72
N GLY A 23 15.31 13.46 12.16
CA GLY A 23 15.45 13.98 13.53
C GLY A 23 14.74 15.32 13.78
N HIS A 24 13.99 15.86 12.82
CA HIS A 24 13.30 17.13 13.00
C HIS A 24 11.91 16.91 13.64
N ASP A 25 11.60 17.58 14.74
CA ASP A 25 10.37 17.37 15.54
C ASP A 25 9.06 17.47 14.73
N LYS A 26 9.03 18.35 13.72
CA LYS A 26 7.86 18.54 12.85
C LYS A 26 7.79 17.58 11.66
N SER A 27 8.72 16.64 11.55
CA SER A 27 8.78 15.69 10.44
C SER A 27 7.58 14.74 10.50
N ARG A 28 6.87 14.60 9.38
CA ARG A 28 5.65 13.76 9.29
C ARG A 28 5.89 12.40 8.64
N HIS A 29 7.15 12.01 8.44
CA HIS A 29 7.52 10.79 7.71
C HIS A 29 6.81 9.55 8.27
N ARG A 30 6.80 9.39 9.60
CA ARG A 30 6.13 8.27 10.27
C ARG A 30 4.62 8.30 10.06
N HIS A 31 3.98 9.45 10.29
CA HIS A 31 2.55 9.63 10.10
C HIS A 31 2.11 9.33 8.66
N LEU A 32 2.90 9.73 7.65
CA LEU A 32 2.59 9.48 6.24
C LEU A 32 2.62 7.99 5.90
N VAL A 33 3.54 7.22 6.49
CA VAL A 33 3.59 5.76 6.32
C VAL A 33 2.43 5.09 7.05
N GLU A 34 2.19 5.43 8.31
CA GLU A 34 1.12 4.85 9.15
C GLU A 34 -0.28 5.12 8.60
N THR A 35 -0.48 6.23 7.89
CA THR A 35 -1.76 6.57 7.27
C THR A 35 -1.92 6.04 5.84
N HIS A 36 -0.92 5.32 5.31
CA HIS A 36 -0.99 4.64 4.03
C HIS A 36 -1.28 3.13 4.22
N TYR A 37 -2.55 2.79 4.29
CA TYR A 37 -3.01 1.52 4.87
C TYR A 37 -2.76 0.26 4.03
N HIS A 38 -2.81 0.35 2.69
CA HIS A 38 -2.75 -0.83 1.82
C HIS A 38 -1.49 -0.77 0.94
N ASN A 39 -0.49 -1.60 1.25
CA ASN A 39 0.78 -1.65 0.54
C ASN A 39 0.96 -2.99 -0.15
N TYR A 40 1.19 -2.97 -1.47
CA TYR A 40 1.39 -4.20 -2.26
C TYR A 40 2.87 -4.51 -2.52
N ARG A 41 3.65 -3.48 -2.88
CA ARG A 41 5.04 -3.61 -3.29
C ARG A 41 5.89 -2.59 -2.55
N VAL A 42 6.87 -3.07 -1.79
CA VAL A 42 7.87 -2.24 -1.10
C VAL A 42 9.24 -2.62 -1.66
N SER A 43 9.93 -1.65 -2.23
CA SER A 43 11.24 -1.86 -2.85
C SER A 43 12.24 -0.84 -2.31
N PHE A 44 13.48 -1.29 -2.11
CA PHE A 44 14.59 -0.42 -1.72
C PHE A 44 15.86 -0.80 -2.49
N LEU A 45 16.74 0.17 -2.65
CA LEU A 45 18.01 0.07 -3.36
C LEU A 45 19.11 0.65 -2.48
N ILE A 46 20.18 -0.11 -2.29
CA ILE A 46 21.37 0.34 -1.55
C ILE A 46 22.57 0.29 -2.51
N PRO A 47 23.08 1.44 -2.96
CA PRO A 47 24.32 1.52 -3.74
C PRO A 47 25.51 1.03 -2.92
N GLU A 48 26.55 0.55 -3.60
CA GLU A 48 27.80 0.02 -3.02
C GLU A 48 27.61 -1.13 -2.02
N CYS A 49 26.42 -1.74 -1.99
CA CYS A 49 26.10 -2.86 -1.12
C CYS A 49 26.10 -4.17 -1.91
N GLY A 50 27.05 -5.06 -1.61
CA GLY A 50 27.12 -6.39 -2.23
C GLY A 50 26.28 -7.46 -1.52
N ILE A 51 26.06 -7.31 -0.21
CA ILE A 51 25.29 -8.25 0.62
C ILE A 51 24.49 -7.43 1.63
N LEU A 52 23.19 -7.72 1.73
CA LEU A 52 22.33 -7.05 2.70
C LEU A 52 22.74 -7.37 4.15
N PRO A 53 22.72 -6.37 5.05
CA PRO A 53 22.92 -6.57 6.48
C PRO A 53 22.00 -7.65 7.05
N LYS A 54 22.47 -8.41 8.06
CA LYS A 54 21.70 -9.51 8.65
C LYS A 54 20.40 -9.00 9.29
N GLU A 55 20.47 -7.89 10.00
CA GLU A 55 19.36 -7.23 10.67
C GLU A 55 18.28 -6.83 9.65
N LEU A 56 18.69 -6.23 8.53
CA LEU A 56 17.80 -5.84 7.44
C LEU A 56 17.19 -7.06 6.76
N LYS A 57 17.99 -8.11 6.51
CA LYS A 57 17.51 -9.37 5.92
C LYS A 57 16.45 -10.04 6.78
N ASN A 58 16.65 -10.09 8.09
CA ASN A 58 15.69 -10.64 9.04
C ASN A 58 14.39 -9.83 9.02
N LEU A 59 14.48 -8.49 9.05
CA LEU A 59 13.31 -7.63 9.02
C LEU A 59 12.49 -7.81 7.73
N VAL A 60 13.17 -7.95 6.59
CA VAL A 60 12.52 -8.24 5.29
C VAL A 60 11.74 -9.56 5.35
N THR A 61 12.32 -10.61 5.94
CA THR A 61 11.65 -11.91 6.12
C THR A 61 10.49 -11.89 7.11
N GLU A 62 10.49 -10.95 8.06
CA GLU A 62 9.46 -10.79 9.11
C GLU A 62 8.33 -9.81 8.72
N THR A 63 8.20 -9.45 7.44
CA THR A 63 7.15 -8.52 6.96
C THR A 63 5.76 -9.15 6.88
N GLY A 64 5.66 -10.47 6.83
CA GLY A 64 4.41 -11.22 6.88
C GLY A 64 4.04 -11.72 8.29
N PRO A 65 3.11 -12.67 8.40
CA PRO A 65 2.26 -13.20 7.33
C PRO A 65 1.12 -12.26 6.93
N TYR A 66 0.46 -12.57 5.82
CA TYR A 66 -0.90 -12.12 5.54
C TYR A 66 -1.78 -13.33 5.21
N TYR A 67 -3.09 -13.13 5.23
CA TYR A 67 -4.06 -14.20 5.07
C TYR A 67 -4.99 -13.95 3.90
N PHE A 68 -5.49 -15.05 3.35
CA PHE A 68 -6.49 -15.04 2.30
C PHE A 68 -7.69 -15.89 2.70
N VAL A 69 -8.89 -15.31 2.60
CA VAL A 69 -10.15 -16.01 2.91
C VAL A 69 -11.08 -15.88 1.71
N LYS A 70 -11.58 -17.00 1.20
CA LYS A 70 -12.52 -17.02 0.08
C LYS A 70 -13.95 -16.87 0.55
N ASN A 71 -14.76 -16.14 -0.21
CA ASN A 71 -16.21 -16.01 0.01
C ASN A 71 -16.62 -15.66 1.45
N LEU A 72 -15.81 -14.86 2.15
CA LEU A 72 -16.09 -14.43 3.52
C LEU A 72 -17.30 -13.48 3.51
N PRO A 73 -18.36 -13.77 4.29
CA PRO A 73 -19.51 -12.89 4.37
C PRO A 73 -19.20 -11.63 5.18
N LEU A 74 -19.69 -10.49 4.71
CA LEU A 74 -19.38 -9.19 5.30
C LEU A 74 -19.88 -9.05 6.74
N HIS A 75 -20.93 -9.78 7.12
CA HIS A 75 -21.45 -9.76 8.49
C HIS A 75 -20.46 -10.34 9.52
N GLU A 76 -19.47 -11.13 9.11
CA GLU A 76 -18.43 -11.67 10.01
C GLU A 76 -17.48 -10.58 10.51
N LEU A 77 -17.25 -9.54 9.71
CA LEU A 77 -16.33 -8.44 10.05
C LEU A 77 -16.97 -7.40 11.00
N ILE A 78 -18.26 -7.56 11.33
CA ILE A 78 -18.98 -6.67 12.24
C ILE A 78 -19.44 -7.37 13.51
N THR A 79 -19.07 -8.65 13.71
CA THR A 79 -19.43 -9.37 14.94
C THR A 79 -18.70 -8.77 16.13
N GLN A 80 -19.31 -8.83 17.30
CA GLN A 80 -18.67 -8.37 18.54
C GLN A 80 -17.39 -9.15 18.82
N GLU A 81 -17.37 -10.44 18.47
CA GLU A 81 -16.21 -11.32 18.61
C GLU A 81 -15.05 -10.84 17.74
N PHE A 82 -15.28 -10.61 16.44
CA PHE A 82 -14.25 -10.07 15.54
C PHE A 82 -13.68 -8.73 16.04
N ILE A 83 -14.56 -7.82 16.46
CA ILE A 83 -14.17 -6.47 16.90
C ILE A 83 -13.35 -6.54 18.19
N ASN A 84 -13.79 -7.32 19.17
CA ASN A 84 -13.09 -7.46 20.45
C ASN A 84 -11.75 -8.21 20.32
N THR A 85 -11.66 -9.14 19.37
CA THR A 85 -10.44 -9.95 19.17
C THR A 85 -9.39 -9.22 18.34
N PHE A 86 -9.76 -8.61 17.20
CA PHE A 86 -8.78 -8.06 16.26
C PHE A 86 -8.75 -6.53 16.23
N VAL A 87 -9.91 -5.87 16.23
CA VAL A 87 -9.99 -4.41 16.04
C VAL A 87 -9.62 -3.65 17.30
N LYS A 88 -10.01 -4.14 18.49
CA LYS A 88 -9.69 -3.48 19.78
C LYS A 88 -8.29 -3.80 20.30
N LYS A 89 -7.71 -4.93 19.88
CA LYS A 89 -6.44 -5.46 20.41
C LYS A 89 -5.29 -5.39 19.38
N GLY A 90 -5.44 -4.59 18.33
CA GLY A 90 -4.40 -4.39 17.32
C GLY A 90 -4.89 -3.61 16.10
N SER A 91 -3.99 -3.48 15.12
CA SER A 91 -4.29 -2.90 13.81
C SER A 91 -4.72 -4.02 12.86
N CYS A 92 -6.01 -4.14 12.59
CA CYS A 92 -6.54 -5.11 11.62
C CYS A 92 -6.81 -4.42 10.28
N CYS A 93 -6.26 -5.00 9.20
CA CYS A 93 -6.48 -4.56 7.84
C CYS A 93 -7.19 -5.64 7.03
N ALA A 94 -8.15 -5.24 6.21
CA ALA A 94 -8.80 -6.11 5.25
C ALA A 94 -8.99 -5.38 3.93
N LEU A 95 -8.83 -6.09 2.81
CA LEU A 95 -9.14 -5.56 1.48
C LEU A 95 -9.70 -6.68 0.61
N THR A 96 -10.76 -6.38 -0.15
CA THR A 96 -11.27 -7.34 -1.12
C THR A 96 -10.26 -7.61 -2.23
N TYR A 97 -10.10 -8.89 -2.58
CA TYR A 97 -9.13 -9.36 -3.56
C TYR A 97 -9.77 -9.54 -4.93
N ASN A 98 -9.07 -9.06 -5.97
CA ASN A 98 -9.49 -9.17 -7.37
C ASN A 98 -10.89 -8.56 -7.65
N THR A 99 -11.14 -7.40 -7.04
CA THR A 99 -12.33 -6.57 -7.28
C THR A 99 -11.88 -5.20 -7.79
N ASN A 100 -12.22 -4.86 -9.02
CA ASN A 100 -11.84 -3.59 -9.64
C ASN A 100 -12.69 -2.45 -9.05
N ILE A 101 -12.05 -1.41 -8.52
CA ILE A 101 -12.75 -0.34 -7.78
C ILE A 101 -13.83 0.39 -8.61
N ASP A 102 -13.62 0.48 -9.93
CA ASP A 102 -14.52 1.15 -10.86
C ASP A 102 -15.66 0.26 -11.37
N GLU A 103 -15.52 -1.07 -11.27
CA GLU A 103 -16.46 -2.05 -11.84
C GLU A 103 -17.22 -2.80 -10.75
N ASP A 104 -16.51 -3.29 -9.73
CA ASP A 104 -17.00 -4.20 -8.72
C ASP A 104 -17.26 -3.51 -7.38
N ASN A 105 -18.03 -4.18 -6.51
CA ASN A 105 -18.12 -3.80 -5.11
C ASN A 105 -16.80 -4.10 -4.39
N THR A 106 -16.27 -3.13 -3.66
CA THR A 106 -14.97 -3.23 -2.95
C THR A 106 -15.17 -2.90 -1.48
N VAL A 107 -14.50 -3.63 -0.59
CA VAL A 107 -14.56 -3.39 0.86
C VAL A 107 -13.16 -3.32 1.43
N ALA A 108 -12.94 -2.35 2.32
CA ALA A 108 -11.69 -2.17 3.04
C ALA A 108 -11.96 -2.00 4.55
N LEU A 109 -11.19 -2.66 5.39
CA LEU A 109 -11.11 -2.40 6.82
C LEU A 109 -9.81 -1.68 7.11
N LEU A 110 -9.90 -0.50 7.71
CA LEU A 110 -8.77 0.31 8.10
C LEU A 110 -8.29 -0.02 9.53
N PRO A 111 -7.00 0.19 9.86
CA PRO A 111 -6.45 0.00 11.20
C PRO A 111 -7.20 0.75 12.31
N ASN A 112 -7.82 1.88 11.99
CA ASN A 112 -8.59 2.68 12.94
C ASN A 112 -10.00 2.12 13.22
N GLY A 113 -10.31 0.91 12.75
CA GLY A 113 -11.60 0.26 12.95
C GLY A 113 -12.72 0.77 12.05
N LYS A 114 -12.42 1.52 10.98
CA LYS A 114 -13.42 1.93 9.98
C LYS A 114 -13.51 0.92 8.86
N LEU A 115 -14.69 0.34 8.68
CA LEU A 115 -15.06 -0.49 7.56
C LEU A 115 -15.66 0.39 6.46
N ILE A 116 -14.97 0.50 5.33
CA ILE A 116 -15.34 1.32 4.18
C ILE A 116 -15.77 0.42 3.04
N LEU A 117 -16.98 0.63 2.52
CA LEU A 117 -17.50 -0.07 1.36
C LEU A 117 -17.59 0.92 0.20
N SER A 118 -17.08 0.53 -0.96
CA SER A 118 -17.29 1.21 -2.24
C SER A 118 -18.21 0.36 -3.10
N LEU A 119 -19.49 0.71 -3.12
CA LEU A 119 -20.53 -0.04 -3.78
C LEU A 119 -20.92 0.57 -5.11
N ASP A 120 -21.35 -0.26 -6.05
CA ASP A 120 -22.11 0.19 -7.21
C ASP A 120 -23.49 0.74 -6.78
N LYS A 121 -24.19 1.37 -7.74
CA LYS A 121 -25.49 1.99 -7.47
C LYS A 121 -26.53 0.98 -6.98
N ASP A 122 -26.65 -0.17 -7.64
CA ASP A 122 -27.71 -1.14 -7.37
C ASP A 122 -27.52 -1.77 -5.99
N THR A 123 -26.29 -2.17 -5.67
CA THR A 123 -25.92 -2.74 -4.38
C THR A 123 -26.04 -1.71 -3.25
N TYR A 124 -25.71 -0.44 -3.50
CA TYR A 124 -25.94 0.63 -2.53
C TYR A 124 -27.43 0.79 -2.19
N GLU A 125 -28.30 0.87 -3.19
CA GLU A 125 -29.75 0.99 -3.00
C GLU A 125 -30.34 -0.25 -2.31
N GLU A 126 -29.88 -1.44 -2.72
CA GLU A 126 -30.30 -2.72 -2.14
C GLU A 126 -29.87 -2.88 -0.69
N THR A 127 -28.65 -2.48 -0.29
CA THR A 127 -28.23 -2.50 1.12
C THR A 127 -29.07 -1.51 1.95
N GLY A 128 -29.39 -0.33 1.39
CA GLY A 128 -30.17 0.70 2.07
C GLY A 128 -29.48 1.21 3.34
N LEU A 129 -28.15 1.28 3.28
CA LEU A 129 -27.28 1.90 4.26
C LEU A 129 -26.99 3.34 3.87
N GLN A 130 -26.71 4.19 4.85
CA GLN A 130 -26.39 5.59 4.60
C GLN A 130 -24.94 5.72 4.12
N GLY A 131 -24.76 6.34 2.96
CA GLY A 131 -23.46 6.66 2.38
C GLY A 131 -23.50 7.96 1.59
N HIS A 132 -22.47 8.19 0.78
CA HIS A 132 -22.41 9.34 -0.10
C HIS A 132 -21.84 8.95 -1.47
N PRO A 133 -22.13 9.71 -2.54
CA PRO A 133 -21.48 9.54 -3.83
C PRO A 133 -19.95 9.55 -3.73
N SER A 134 -19.30 8.68 -4.49
CA SER A 134 -17.84 8.72 -4.68
C SER A 134 -17.47 9.91 -5.57
N ARG A 135 -16.33 10.55 -5.26
CA ARG A 135 -15.81 11.70 -6.02
C ARG A 135 -15.33 11.34 -7.43
N TYR A 136 -15.17 10.04 -7.73
CA TYR A 136 -14.64 9.54 -9.01
C TYR A 136 -15.70 9.23 -10.05
N SER A 137 -16.97 9.54 -9.77
CA SER A 137 -18.02 9.42 -10.75
C SER A 137 -18.00 10.61 -11.72
N GLY A 138 -18.00 10.33 -13.03
CA GLY A 138 -18.10 11.36 -14.07
C GLY A 138 -19.48 12.06 -14.07
N ARG A 139 -20.12 12.18 -15.23
CA ARG A 139 -21.44 12.84 -15.31
C ARG A 139 -22.57 12.08 -14.60
N LYS A 140 -22.42 10.76 -14.42
CA LYS A 140 -23.37 9.90 -13.70
C LYS A 140 -22.68 9.31 -12.49
N ILE A 141 -23.36 9.35 -11.34
CA ILE A 141 -22.89 8.76 -10.09
C ILE A 141 -23.09 7.25 -10.17
N MET A 142 -21.99 6.51 -10.24
CA MET A 142 -22.00 5.04 -10.37
C MET A 142 -21.46 4.33 -9.14
N LYS A 143 -20.76 5.05 -8.25
CA LYS A 143 -20.15 4.49 -7.04
C LYS A 143 -20.56 5.29 -5.81
N PHE A 144 -20.87 4.57 -4.73
CA PHE A 144 -21.24 5.11 -3.43
C PHE A 144 -20.31 4.58 -2.35
N ILE A 145 -19.93 5.43 -1.40
CA ILE A 145 -19.07 5.09 -0.28
C ILE A 145 -19.93 5.04 0.99
N ILE A 146 -19.88 3.92 1.70
CA ILE A 146 -20.44 3.77 3.04
C ILE A 146 -19.26 3.62 4.02
N SER A 147 -19.25 4.42 5.08
CA SER A 147 -18.24 4.33 6.14
C SER A 147 -18.91 3.90 7.45
N ILE A 148 -18.46 2.79 7.99
CA ILE A 148 -18.96 2.19 9.23
C ILE A 148 -17.83 2.18 10.25
N ASP A 149 -18.02 2.88 11.36
CA ASP A 149 -17.08 2.86 12.47
C ASP A 149 -17.39 1.67 13.39
N LEU A 150 -16.54 0.64 13.37
CA LEU A 150 -16.72 -0.58 14.16
C LEU A 150 -16.48 -0.35 15.64
N MET A 151 -15.64 0.64 16.00
CA MET A 151 -15.39 0.99 17.39
C MET A 151 -16.66 1.60 18.00
N ASP A 152 -17.27 2.56 17.30
CA ASP A 152 -18.58 3.14 17.66
C ASP A 152 -19.68 2.08 17.75
N LEU A 153 -19.74 1.16 16.79
CA LEU A 153 -20.73 0.07 16.79
C LEU A 153 -20.59 -0.87 17.99
N SER A 154 -19.36 -1.11 18.45
CA SER A 154 -19.08 -2.08 19.51
C SER A 154 -19.49 -1.62 20.91
N PHE A 155 -19.85 -0.33 21.10
CA PHE A 155 -20.32 0.19 22.38
C PHE A 155 -21.77 -0.18 22.69
N ASN A 156 -22.62 -0.31 21.66
CA ASN A 156 -24.04 -0.60 21.85
C ASN A 156 -24.59 -1.47 20.71
N LEU A 157 -24.52 -2.78 20.93
CA LEU A 157 -25.09 -3.81 20.05
C LEU A 157 -26.63 -3.74 19.97
N ASP A 158 -27.28 -3.14 20.95
CA ASP A 158 -28.73 -2.96 20.93
C ASP A 158 -29.19 -1.72 20.15
N SER A 159 -28.24 -0.89 19.73
CA SER A 159 -28.53 0.31 18.95
C SER A 159 -29.25 -0.02 17.65
N LYS A 160 -30.18 0.87 17.26
CA LYS A 160 -30.87 0.78 15.98
C LYS A 160 -29.89 0.75 14.80
N LYS A 161 -28.74 1.42 14.94
CA LYS A 161 -27.66 1.47 13.95
C LYS A 161 -27.03 0.09 13.74
N TYR A 162 -26.59 -0.58 14.81
CA TYR A 162 -26.02 -1.93 14.71
C TYR A 162 -27.04 -2.92 14.14
N LYS A 163 -28.27 -2.94 14.67
CA LYS A 163 -29.34 -3.83 14.20
C LYS A 163 -29.62 -3.62 12.71
N ARG A 164 -29.67 -2.37 12.23
CA ARG A 164 -29.86 -2.05 10.82
C ARG A 164 -28.72 -2.56 9.93
N ILE A 165 -27.47 -2.37 10.33
CA ILE A 165 -26.29 -2.82 9.57
C ILE A 165 -26.21 -4.35 9.56
N SER A 166 -26.39 -4.97 10.73
CA SER A 166 -26.38 -6.43 10.88
C SER A 166 -27.48 -7.08 10.03
N TRP A 167 -28.71 -6.57 10.10
CA TRP A 167 -29.81 -7.02 9.25
C TRP A 167 -29.52 -6.84 7.75
N SER A 168 -28.91 -5.71 7.38
CA SER A 168 -28.53 -5.46 5.99
C SER A 168 -27.57 -6.51 5.45
N PHE A 169 -26.55 -6.90 6.22
CA PHE A 169 -25.53 -7.85 5.77
C PHE A 169 -25.90 -9.32 5.96
N LYS A 170 -26.85 -9.64 6.85
CA LYS A 170 -27.28 -11.02 7.12
C LYS A 170 -28.51 -11.45 6.30
N GLU A 171 -29.49 -10.58 6.18
CA GLU A 171 -30.80 -10.94 5.62
C GLU A 171 -31.11 -10.19 4.33
N LYS A 172 -30.94 -8.86 4.33
CA LYS A 172 -31.39 -8.01 3.21
C LYS A 172 -30.54 -8.21 1.96
N LYS A 173 -29.22 -8.07 2.09
CA LYS A 173 -28.24 -8.23 1.01
C LYS A 173 -26.98 -8.90 1.54
N PRO A 174 -26.96 -10.25 1.61
CA PRO A 174 -25.78 -10.99 2.02
C PRO A 174 -24.66 -10.87 0.99
N LEU A 175 -23.64 -10.07 1.30
CA LEU A 175 -22.46 -9.90 0.45
C LEU A 175 -21.32 -10.78 0.93
N LYS A 176 -20.63 -11.42 -0.01
CA LYS A 176 -19.45 -12.26 0.22
C LYS A 176 -18.32 -11.81 -0.70
N PHE A 177 -17.11 -11.80 -0.18
CA PHE A 177 -15.92 -11.42 -0.97
C PHE A 177 -14.74 -12.32 -0.62
N ASN A 178 -13.78 -12.35 -1.53
CA ASN A 178 -12.45 -12.84 -1.19
C ASN A 178 -11.71 -11.70 -0.50
N PHE A 179 -11.10 -11.94 0.66
CA PHE A 179 -10.36 -10.92 1.40
C PHE A 179 -8.89 -11.28 1.55
N LEU A 180 -8.03 -10.28 1.35
CA LEU A 180 -6.72 -10.22 1.97
C LEU A 180 -6.89 -9.65 3.38
N LEU A 181 -6.30 -10.30 4.37
CA LEU A 181 -6.35 -9.90 5.78
C LEU A 181 -4.92 -9.84 6.34
N ALA A 182 -4.65 -8.87 7.20
CA ALA A 182 -3.43 -8.84 8.00
C ALA A 182 -3.71 -8.15 9.34
N TRP A 183 -2.99 -8.56 10.38
CA TRP A 183 -3.20 -8.04 11.71
C TRP A 183 -1.88 -7.84 12.44
N HIS A 184 -1.72 -6.65 13.02
CA HIS A 184 -0.61 -6.32 13.91
C HIS A 184 -1.14 -6.23 15.36
N PRO A 185 -0.85 -7.21 16.23
CA PRO A 185 -1.34 -7.21 17.61
C PRO A 185 -0.63 -6.14 18.45
N THR A 186 -1.36 -5.47 19.35
CA THR A 186 -0.80 -4.51 20.32
C THR A 186 -0.58 -5.10 21.72
N GLY A 187 -0.50 -6.43 21.85
CA GLY A 187 -0.27 -7.15 23.11
C GLY A 187 0.23 -8.58 22.93
N MET A 188 0.41 -9.30 24.04
CA MET A 188 0.94 -10.69 24.07
C MET A 188 -0.10 -11.78 23.76
N GLU A 189 -1.37 -11.43 23.53
CA GLU A 189 -2.39 -12.43 23.23
C GLU A 189 -2.25 -12.92 21.78
N GLU A 190 -1.87 -14.18 21.62
CA GLU A 190 -1.84 -14.88 20.34
C GLU A 190 -3.25 -15.33 19.92
N SER A 191 -4.12 -14.38 19.52
CA SER A 191 -5.32 -14.77 18.77
C SER A 191 -4.93 -15.03 17.31
N THR A 192 -4.76 -16.30 16.93
CA THR A 192 -4.40 -16.63 15.54
C THR A 192 -5.62 -16.44 14.64
N MET A 193 -5.51 -15.54 13.65
CA MET A 193 -6.54 -15.31 12.64
C MET A 193 -6.96 -16.61 11.92
N MET A 194 -6.02 -17.56 11.81
CA MET A 194 -6.23 -18.93 11.34
C MET A 194 -7.32 -19.69 12.10
N SER A 195 -7.33 -19.61 13.43
CA SER A 195 -8.33 -20.32 14.25
C SER A 195 -9.72 -19.69 14.09
N TYR A 196 -9.79 -18.36 14.10
CA TYR A 196 -11.04 -17.61 13.98
C TYR A 196 -11.76 -17.86 12.65
N PHE A 197 -11.01 -17.87 11.54
CA PHE A 197 -11.57 -18.09 10.19
C PHE A 197 -11.40 -19.54 9.68
N SER A 198 -11.18 -20.50 10.58
CA SER A 198 -10.99 -21.93 10.22
C SER A 198 -12.15 -22.49 9.38
N ASN A 199 -13.39 -22.13 9.71
CA ASN A 199 -14.59 -22.53 8.97
C ASN A 199 -14.66 -21.98 7.53
N TYR A 200 -13.82 -21.00 7.20
CA TYR A 200 -13.80 -20.32 5.90
C TYR A 200 -12.59 -20.69 5.03
N GLY A 201 -11.83 -21.72 5.43
CA GLY A 201 -10.69 -22.20 4.64
C GLY A 201 -9.59 -21.15 4.46
N ILE A 202 -9.31 -20.41 5.53
CA ILE A 202 -8.25 -19.39 5.58
C ILE A 202 -6.89 -19.98 5.20
N GLN A 203 -6.13 -19.21 4.41
CA GLN A 203 -4.79 -19.57 3.96
C GLN A 203 -3.80 -18.52 4.45
N GLU A 204 -2.72 -18.97 5.07
CA GLU A 204 -1.57 -18.13 5.40
C GLU A 204 -0.64 -18.00 4.19
N HIS A 205 -0.19 -16.78 3.93
CA HIS A 205 0.74 -16.45 2.85
C HIS A 205 1.89 -15.60 3.39
N GLN A 206 3.09 -15.85 2.86
CA GLN A 206 4.25 -15.01 3.12
C GLN A 206 4.47 -14.06 1.94
N PRO A 207 4.88 -12.79 2.18
CA PRO A 207 5.30 -11.91 1.10
C PRO A 207 6.43 -12.53 0.28
N LYS A 208 6.34 -12.40 -1.04
CA LYS A 208 7.42 -12.79 -1.94
C LYS A 208 8.55 -11.79 -1.82
N ILE A 209 9.74 -12.28 -1.51
CA ILE A 209 10.96 -11.47 -1.40
C ILE A 209 11.85 -11.79 -2.60
N ALA A 210 12.23 -10.77 -3.35
CA ALA A 210 13.23 -10.85 -4.41
C ALA A 210 14.39 -9.94 -4.05
N VAL A 211 15.59 -10.52 -3.96
CA VAL A 211 16.84 -9.77 -3.78
C VAL A 211 17.71 -10.02 -4.99
N SER A 212 18.14 -8.95 -5.65
CA SER A 212 19.10 -9.00 -6.76
C SER A 212 20.27 -8.07 -6.48
N MET A 213 21.43 -8.46 -7.02
CA MET A 213 22.63 -7.63 -7.02
C MET A 213 22.89 -7.21 -8.46
N VAL A 214 23.02 -5.90 -8.66
CA VAL A 214 23.33 -5.29 -9.96
C VAL A 214 24.77 -4.79 -9.89
N THR A 215 25.58 -5.19 -10.87
CA THR A 215 26.94 -4.69 -11.03
C THR A 215 26.97 -3.48 -11.95
N ASP A 216 27.95 -2.61 -11.77
CA ASP A 216 28.24 -1.49 -12.67
C ASP A 216 27.02 -0.57 -12.92
N LEU A 217 26.28 -0.27 -11.85
CA LEU A 217 25.09 0.58 -11.91
C LEU A 217 25.49 2.07 -11.94
N GLN A 218 25.11 2.77 -12.99
CA GLN A 218 25.23 4.23 -13.04
C GLN A 218 24.15 4.88 -12.17
N CYS A 219 24.57 5.58 -11.11
CA CYS A 219 23.69 6.27 -10.16
C CYS A 219 23.76 7.79 -10.35
N PRO A 220 22.62 8.50 -10.43
CA PRO A 220 22.59 9.97 -10.45
C PRO A 220 23.25 10.60 -9.22
N VAL A 221 24.03 11.65 -9.41
CA VAL A 221 24.60 12.44 -8.31
C VAL A 221 23.53 13.37 -7.75
N LEU A 222 23.35 13.37 -6.43
CA LEU A 222 22.30 14.12 -5.73
C LEU A 222 22.89 15.10 -4.72
N GLN A 223 22.21 16.24 -4.53
CA GLN A 223 22.47 17.16 -3.42
C GLN A 223 21.19 17.34 -2.60
N SER A 224 21.24 16.96 -1.32
CA SER A 224 20.08 16.99 -0.42
C SER A 224 19.43 18.38 -0.30
N SER A 225 20.20 19.46 -0.47
CA SER A 225 19.69 20.84 -0.46
C SER A 225 18.99 21.27 -1.75
N GLU A 226 19.19 20.58 -2.87
CA GLU A 226 18.79 21.05 -4.20
C GLU A 226 17.79 20.10 -4.88
N LEU A 227 16.51 20.17 -4.50
CA LEU A 227 15.46 19.29 -5.07
C LEU A 227 15.29 19.43 -6.58
N ARG A 228 15.53 20.62 -7.13
CA ARG A 228 15.44 20.90 -8.57
C ARG A 228 16.72 20.52 -9.33
N GLY A 229 17.72 19.99 -8.64
CA GLY A 229 19.05 19.78 -9.18
C GLY A 229 19.82 21.10 -9.31
N LYS A 230 21.09 20.96 -9.67
CA LYS A 230 22.00 22.06 -9.96
C LYS A 230 22.76 21.71 -11.21
N LEU A 231 22.71 22.59 -12.21
CA LEU A 231 23.30 22.36 -13.53
C LEU A 231 24.75 21.85 -13.40
N GLU A 232 25.04 20.74 -14.08
CA GLU A 232 26.35 20.04 -14.11
C GLU A 232 26.86 19.52 -12.75
N VAL A 233 26.13 19.70 -11.66
CA VAL A 233 26.57 19.36 -10.30
C VAL A 233 25.70 18.30 -9.65
N ALA A 234 24.38 18.35 -9.83
CA ALA A 234 23.45 17.42 -9.22
C ALA A 234 22.16 17.28 -10.03
N CYS A 235 21.65 16.05 -10.12
CA CYS A 235 20.38 15.73 -10.74
C CYS A 235 19.20 16.19 -9.87
N SER A 236 18.04 16.40 -10.50
CA SER A 236 16.80 16.73 -9.82
C SER A 236 16.13 15.49 -9.20
N ALA A 237 15.28 15.72 -8.20
CA ALA A 237 14.49 14.64 -7.60
C ALA A 237 13.52 13.98 -8.60
N ARG A 238 13.10 14.70 -9.64
CA ARG A 238 12.24 14.16 -10.71
C ARG A 238 13.00 13.18 -11.59
N GLU A 239 14.21 13.53 -12.01
CA GLU A 239 15.06 12.64 -12.80
C GLU A 239 15.39 11.36 -12.03
N LEU A 240 15.64 11.48 -10.72
CA LEU A 240 15.82 10.32 -9.84
C LEU A 240 14.58 9.43 -9.80
N PHE A 241 13.38 10.01 -9.69
CA PHE A 241 12.13 9.26 -9.65
C PHE A 241 11.92 8.44 -10.94
N ASP A 242 12.14 9.05 -12.10
CA ASP A 242 12.02 8.36 -13.39
C ASP A 242 13.07 7.24 -13.51
N TRP A 243 14.32 7.52 -13.13
CA TRP A 243 15.43 6.56 -13.19
C TRP A 243 15.20 5.36 -12.27
N LEU A 244 14.73 5.59 -11.05
CA LEU A 244 14.46 4.53 -10.08
C LEU A 244 13.37 3.57 -10.60
N GLY A 245 12.36 4.10 -11.29
CA GLY A 245 11.34 3.29 -11.95
C GLY A 245 11.93 2.41 -13.05
N ALA A 246 12.85 2.94 -13.84
CA ALA A 246 13.53 2.19 -14.90
C ALA A 246 14.41 1.07 -14.32
N VAL A 247 15.18 1.36 -13.27
CA VAL A 247 16.04 0.39 -12.58
C VAL A 247 15.23 -0.79 -12.02
N PHE A 248 14.15 -0.54 -11.27
CA PHE A 248 13.29 -1.62 -10.76
C PHE A 248 12.48 -2.35 -11.84
N SER A 249 12.42 -1.80 -13.05
CA SER A 249 11.82 -2.45 -14.22
C SER A 249 12.84 -3.26 -15.03
N ASN A 250 14.10 -3.34 -14.58
CA ASN A 250 15.22 -3.92 -15.30
C ASN A 250 15.36 -3.36 -16.73
N ALA A 251 15.09 -2.06 -16.91
CA ALA A 251 15.26 -1.40 -18.20
C ALA A 251 16.75 -1.26 -18.55
N ASP A 252 17.09 -1.49 -19.81
CA ASP A 252 18.43 -1.23 -20.32
C ASP A 252 18.60 0.27 -20.57
N LEU A 253 19.53 0.89 -19.84
CA LEU A 253 19.81 2.32 -19.86
C LEU A 253 20.98 2.68 -20.80
N ASN A 254 21.39 1.73 -21.64
CA ASN A 254 22.46 1.90 -22.59
C ASN A 254 21.91 2.42 -23.91
N ASN A 255 22.40 3.59 -24.35
CA ASN A 255 22.05 4.19 -25.64
C ASN A 255 22.84 3.54 -26.78
N GLU A 256 22.84 2.20 -26.82
CA GLU A 256 23.58 1.43 -27.82
C GLU A 256 22.74 1.26 -29.09
N PRO A 257 23.25 1.70 -30.26
CA PRO A 257 22.58 1.52 -31.54
C PRO A 257 22.82 0.09 -32.04
N SER A 258 22.09 -0.87 -31.48
CA SER A 258 22.04 -2.23 -32.02
C SER A 258 20.85 -2.37 -32.98
N ASN A 259 19.83 -3.17 -32.62
CA ASN A 259 18.64 -3.41 -33.44
C ASN A 259 17.48 -2.45 -33.12
N PHE A 260 17.53 -1.81 -31.96
CA PHE A 260 16.62 -0.74 -31.52
C PHE A 260 17.41 0.22 -30.63
N ILE A 261 17.01 1.49 -30.59
CA ILE A 261 17.69 2.52 -29.80
C ILE A 261 16.87 2.73 -28.51
N SER A 262 17.48 2.44 -27.36
CA SER A 262 16.95 2.88 -26.06
C SER A 262 17.39 4.33 -25.84
N THR A 263 16.47 5.28 -25.99
CA THR A 263 16.78 6.71 -25.82
C THR A 263 16.79 7.15 -24.36
N TYR A 264 16.43 6.27 -23.42
CA TYR A 264 16.41 6.60 -22.00
C TYR A 264 17.75 6.22 -21.36
N CYS A 265 18.40 7.21 -20.73
CA CYS A 265 19.73 7.08 -20.15
C CYS A 265 19.73 7.46 -18.67
N CYS A 266 20.78 7.07 -17.95
CA CYS A 266 20.99 7.54 -16.59
C CYS A 266 21.18 9.09 -16.56
N PRO A 267 20.42 9.82 -15.73
CA PRO A 267 20.56 11.26 -15.55
C PRO A 267 22.00 11.68 -15.22
N GLN A 268 22.44 12.82 -15.75
CA GLN A 268 23.79 13.35 -15.56
C GLN A 268 23.80 14.58 -14.64
N PRO A 269 24.82 14.76 -13.78
CA PRO A 269 26.00 13.88 -13.63
C PRO A 269 25.69 12.57 -12.90
N SER A 270 26.36 11.48 -13.29
CA SER A 270 26.25 10.17 -12.64
C SER A 270 27.60 9.62 -12.17
N THR A 271 27.54 8.68 -11.22
CA THR A 271 28.70 7.95 -10.71
C THR A 271 28.47 6.44 -10.89
N LEU A 272 29.50 5.74 -11.36
CA LEU A 272 29.46 4.29 -11.50
C LEU A 272 29.61 3.61 -10.14
N MET A 273 28.62 2.81 -9.77
CA MET A 273 28.63 1.98 -8.57
C MET A 273 28.96 0.55 -8.95
N ALA A 274 30.05 0.00 -8.41
CA ALA A 274 30.49 -1.37 -8.75
C ALA A 274 29.43 -2.43 -8.41
N LYS A 275 28.66 -2.22 -7.34
CA LYS A 275 27.61 -3.12 -6.86
C LYS A 275 26.46 -2.32 -6.29
N ALA A 276 25.23 -2.79 -6.47
CA ALA A 276 24.04 -2.27 -5.81
C ALA A 276 23.11 -3.43 -5.45
N SER A 277 22.56 -3.39 -4.23
CA SER A 277 21.57 -4.36 -3.77
C SER A 277 20.17 -3.81 -3.98
N LEU A 278 19.34 -4.55 -4.71
CA LEU A 278 17.94 -4.26 -4.94
C LEU A 278 17.10 -5.30 -4.19
N CYS A 279 16.16 -4.84 -3.38
CA CYS A 279 15.22 -5.71 -2.68
C CYS A 279 13.79 -5.29 -3.02
N THR A 280 12.93 -6.27 -3.27
CA THR A 280 11.50 -6.06 -3.48
C THR A 280 10.70 -7.07 -2.68
N ILE A 281 9.79 -6.56 -1.86
CA ILE A 281 8.81 -7.31 -1.06
C ILE A 281 7.45 -7.14 -1.73
N THR A 282 6.79 -8.24 -2.07
CA THR A 282 5.50 -8.24 -2.77
C THR A 282 4.49 -9.09 -2.00
N GLY A 283 3.38 -8.50 -1.57
CA GLY A 283 2.35 -9.16 -0.77
C GLY A 283 1.37 -8.15 -0.20
N PHE A 284 0.67 -8.49 0.88
CA PHE A 284 -0.13 -7.52 1.62
C PHE A 284 0.65 -7.05 2.85
N ILE A 285 1.24 -5.86 2.75
CA ILE A 285 2.26 -5.37 3.70
C ILE A 285 1.63 -4.30 4.61
N LEU A 286 1.77 -4.51 5.92
CA LEU A 286 1.28 -3.57 6.92
C LEU A 286 2.19 -2.34 7.05
N PRO A 287 1.63 -1.13 7.22
CA PRO A 287 2.42 0.09 7.34
C PRO A 287 3.37 0.07 8.55
N GLU A 288 3.02 -0.62 9.64
CA GLU A 288 3.88 -0.78 10.82
C GLU A 288 5.21 -1.48 10.46
N LYS A 289 5.18 -2.46 9.56
CA LYS A 289 6.39 -3.15 9.07
C LYS A 289 7.24 -2.24 8.18
N ILE A 290 6.60 -1.34 7.43
CA ILE A 290 7.30 -0.33 6.61
C ILE A 290 7.96 0.72 7.50
N CYS A 291 7.32 1.13 8.60
CA CYS A 291 7.94 2.02 9.59
C CYS A 291 9.23 1.42 10.15
N LEU A 292 9.21 0.15 10.57
CA LEU A 292 10.41 -0.54 11.05
C LEU A 292 11.50 -0.60 9.97
N LEU A 293 11.12 -0.88 8.72
CA LEU A 293 12.06 -0.92 7.60
C LEU A 293 12.70 0.45 7.35
N LEU A 294 11.89 1.52 7.38
CA LEU A 294 12.34 2.89 7.22
C LEU A 294 13.31 3.30 8.35
N GLU A 295 13.01 2.95 9.59
CA GLU A 295 13.88 3.19 10.75
C GLU A 295 15.22 2.45 10.62
N GLN A 296 15.20 1.18 10.20
CA GLN A 296 16.43 0.41 9.98
C GLN A 296 17.28 0.98 8.85
N LEU A 297 16.67 1.40 7.74
CA LEU A 297 17.39 2.05 6.65
C LEU A 297 18.01 3.39 7.08
N TRP A 298 17.33 4.15 7.95
CA TRP A 298 17.86 5.39 8.49
C TRP A 298 19.04 5.14 9.44
N LEU A 299 18.93 4.19 10.37
CA LEU A 299 20.03 3.80 11.27
C LEU A 299 21.23 3.26 10.47
N GLY A 300 20.97 2.53 9.38
CA GLY A 300 22.00 2.07 8.46
C GLY A 300 22.84 3.20 7.86
N LEU A 301 22.30 4.39 7.67
CA LEU A 301 23.09 5.52 7.16
C LEU A 301 23.98 6.19 8.22
N THR A 302 23.81 5.85 9.50
CA THR A 302 24.60 6.40 10.61
C THR A 302 25.71 5.46 11.09
N VAL A 303 25.67 4.19 10.69
CA VAL A 303 26.57 3.13 11.18
C VAL A 303 27.45 2.53 10.08
N TRP A 304 27.11 2.74 8.80
CA TRP A 304 27.76 2.12 7.64
C TRP A 304 28.60 3.12 6.86
#